data_AF-A0A2P1NKP6-F1
#
_entry.id   AF-A0A2P1NKP6-F1
#
_cell.length_a   1.000
_cell.length_b   1.000
_cell.length_c   1.000
_cell.angle_alpha   90.00
_cell.angle_beta   90.00
_cell.angle_gamma   90.00
#
_symmetry.space_group_name_H-M   'P 1'
#
loop_
_entity.id
_entity.type
_entity.pdbx_description
1 polymer ?
#
loop_
_entity_poly.entity_id
_entity_poly.type
_entity_poly.pdbx_seq_one_letter_code
_entity_poly.pdbx_strand_id
1 'polypeptide(L)'
;MHVLATPLTAPEPSEVPWGWSSRFRMPLYRPGTKVRHGGSWETVSHVGLRRHDMTVYLVGRTEPVDPVELELAPTVFTTARVHQQP
;
A
#
# COMPACT_ATOMS: atom_id res chain seq x y z
N MET A 1 30.34 30.94 22.21
CA MET A 1 30.00 29.50 22.26
C MET A 1 28.67 29.33 21.55
N HIS A 2 28.66 28.90 20.28
CA HIS A 2 27.43 28.66 19.52
C HIS A 2 26.92 27.26 19.81
N VAL A 3 25.67 27.15 20.29
CA VAL A 3 24.97 25.90 20.54
C VAL A 3 24.36 25.45 19.21
N LEU A 4 24.87 24.35 18.63
CA LEU A 4 24.29 23.76 17.43
C LEU A 4 23.00 23.03 17.84
N ALA A 5 21.86 23.56 17.40
CA ALA A 5 20.58 22.90 17.50
C ALA A 5 20.61 21.62 16.64
N THR A 6 20.43 20.47 17.28
CA THR A 6 20.26 19.18 16.61
C THR A 6 18.91 19.21 15.88
N PRO A 7 18.82 18.82 14.60
CA PRO A 7 17.53 18.71 13.93
C PRO A 7 16.72 17.60 14.62
N LEU A 8 15.48 17.93 14.99
CA LEU A 8 14.47 16.97 15.44
C LEU A 8 14.23 15.96 14.32
N THR A 9 14.94 14.83 14.38
CA THR A 9 14.62 13.62 13.61
C THR A 9 13.17 13.26 13.94
N ALA A 10 12.31 13.27 12.91
CA ALA A 10 10.94 12.80 13.00
C ALA A 10 10.94 11.40 13.67
N PRO A 11 9.99 11.12 14.58
CA PRO A 11 10.01 9.86 15.33
C PRO A 11 10.03 8.69 14.36
N GLU A 12 11.10 7.89 14.44
CA GLU A 12 11.16 6.56 13.84
C GLU A 12 9.88 5.82 14.25
N PRO A 13 9.16 5.18 13.31
CA PRO A 13 7.96 4.45 13.66
C PRO A 13 8.36 3.39 14.69
N SER A 14 7.93 3.60 15.93
CA SER A 14 8.06 2.62 17.01
C SER A 14 7.65 1.27 16.45
N GLU A 15 8.55 0.30 16.52
CA GLU A 15 8.41 -1.06 16.00
C GLU A 15 7.32 -1.79 16.79
N VAL A 16 6.07 -1.38 16.54
CA VAL A 16 4.89 -2.03 17.09
C VAL A 16 4.84 -3.42 16.48
N PRO A 17 4.77 -4.49 17.29
CA PRO A 17 4.60 -5.84 16.78
C PRO A 17 3.48 -5.88 15.74
N TRP A 18 3.74 -6.56 14.62
CA TRP A 18 2.79 -6.65 13.51
C TRP A 18 1.39 -7.05 14.04
N GLY A 19 0.40 -6.17 13.80
CA GLY A 19 -0.98 -6.36 14.25
C GLY A 19 -1.41 -5.51 15.45
N TRP A 20 -0.50 -4.82 16.13
CA TRP A 20 -0.85 -3.95 17.28
C TRP A 20 -0.89 -2.45 16.94
N SER A 21 -0.62 -2.09 15.68
CA SER A 21 -0.77 -0.73 15.18
C SER A 21 -2.21 -0.44 14.75
N SER A 22 -2.67 0.79 14.98
CA SER A 22 -3.91 1.31 14.38
C SER A 22 -3.73 1.77 12.93
N ARG A 23 -2.48 1.91 12.46
CA ARG A 23 -2.11 2.32 11.11
C ARG A 23 -1.04 1.41 10.51
N PHE A 24 -1.23 1.02 9.27
CA PHE A 24 -0.36 0.13 8.53
C PHE A 24 0.20 0.89 7.33
N ARG A 25 1.47 0.65 6.99
CA ARG A 25 2.13 1.25 5.83
C ARG A 25 2.64 0.15 4.89
N MET A 26 1.92 -0.10 3.80
CA MET A 26 2.30 -1.12 2.81
C MET A 26 1.64 -0.84 1.45
N PRO A 27 2.07 -1.49 0.36
CA PRO A 27 1.36 -1.42 -0.92
C PRO A 27 -0.08 -1.92 -0.76
N LEU A 28 -1.06 -1.07 -1.12
CA LEU A 28 -2.48 -1.40 -1.00
C LEU A 28 -3.12 -1.44 -2.39
N TYR A 29 -3.43 -2.64 -2.86
CA TYR A 29 -4.15 -2.87 -4.10
C TYR A 29 -5.66 -2.75 -3.87
N ARG A 30 -6.31 -1.86 -4.63
CA ARG A 30 -7.77 -1.72 -4.68
C ARG A 30 -8.19 -1.22 -6.06
N PRO A 31 -9.45 -1.43 -6.48
CA PRO A 31 -9.97 -0.85 -7.71
C PRO A 31 -9.66 0.65 -7.83
N GLY A 32 -9.16 1.07 -9.00
CA GLY A 32 -8.78 2.44 -9.29
C GLY A 32 -7.37 2.86 -8.87
N THR A 33 -6.62 2.05 -8.10
CA THR A 33 -5.22 2.35 -7.76
C THR A 33 -4.35 2.37 -9.02
N LYS A 34 -3.47 3.37 -9.15
CA LYS A 34 -2.44 3.44 -10.18
C LYS A 34 -1.20 2.67 -9.74
N VAL A 35 -0.71 1.79 -10.60
CA VAL A 35 0.48 0.96 -10.37
C VAL A 35 1.44 1.09 -11.55
N ARG A 36 2.73 0.86 -11.32
CA ARG A 36 3.72 0.76 -12.40
C ARG A 36 3.94 -0.71 -12.75
N HIS A 37 3.97 -1.02 -14.04
CA HIS A 37 4.23 -2.35 -14.56
C HIS A 37 5.05 -2.22 -15.85
N GLY A 38 6.24 -2.82 -15.88
CA GLY A 38 7.17 -2.68 -17.02
C GLY A 38 7.46 -1.22 -17.40
N GLY A 39 7.55 -0.32 -16.41
CA GLY A 39 7.76 1.12 -16.64
C GLY A 39 6.53 1.92 -17.08
N SER A 40 5.38 1.30 -17.32
CA SER A 40 4.13 1.99 -17.71
C SER A 40 3.17 2.16 -16.53
N TRP A 41 2.40 3.25 -16.51
CA TRP A 41 1.32 3.41 -15.53
C TRP A 41 0.09 2.64 -15.95
N GLU A 42 -0.37 1.75 -15.09
CA GLU A 42 -1.59 0.97 -15.27
C GLU A 42 -2.58 1.22 -14.15
N THR A 43 -3.83 0.76 -14.32
CA THR A 43 -4.91 0.97 -13.34
C THR A 43 -5.44 -0.37 -12.89
N VAL A 44 -5.53 -0.58 -11.58
CA VAL A 44 -6.14 -1.78 -11.00
C VAL A 44 -7.65 -1.77 -11.27
N SER A 45 -8.15 -2.83 -11.90
CA SER A 45 -9.57 -3.10 -12.04
C SER A 45 -10.13 -3.74 -10.77
N HIS A 46 -9.56 -4.89 -10.38
CA HIS A 46 -9.96 -5.64 -9.20
C HIS A 46 -8.82 -6.54 -8.72
N VAL A 47 -8.98 -7.11 -7.53
CA VAL A 47 -8.00 -7.99 -6.89
C VAL A 47 -8.68 -9.34 -6.66
N GLY A 48 -8.03 -10.42 -7.09
CA GLY A 48 -8.40 -11.78 -6.79
C GLY A 48 -7.59 -12.31 -5.61
N LEU A 49 -8.26 -13.00 -4.69
CA LEU A 49 -7.62 -13.74 -3.61
C LEU A 49 -8.01 -15.21 -3.71
N ARG A 50 -7.03 -16.11 -3.77
CA ARG A 50 -7.27 -17.55 -3.83
C ARG A 50 -6.29 -18.28 -2.91
N ARG A 51 -6.81 -18.93 -1.87
CA ARG A 51 -6.01 -19.57 -0.81
C ARG A 51 -4.98 -18.61 -0.22
N HIS A 52 -3.72 -18.71 -0.65
CA HIS A 52 -2.59 -17.91 -0.17
C HIS A 52 -2.02 -17.00 -1.25
N ASP A 53 -2.65 -16.96 -2.43
CA ASP A 53 -2.18 -16.18 -3.58
C ASP A 53 -3.09 -14.98 -3.80
N MET A 54 -2.47 -13.84 -4.09
CA MET A 54 -3.13 -12.63 -4.53
C MET A 54 -2.79 -12.39 -6.00
N THR A 55 -3.77 -11.92 -6.75
CA THR A 55 -3.63 -11.66 -8.17
C THR A 55 -4.27 -10.32 -8.51
N VAL A 56 -3.60 -9.49 -9.32
CA VAL A 56 -4.08 -8.16 -9.67
C VAL A 56 -4.53 -8.14 -11.12
N TYR A 57 -5.75 -7.64 -11.36
CA TYR A 57 -6.29 -7.46 -12.69
C TYR A 57 -6.20 -5.98 -13.06
N LEU A 58 -5.65 -5.69 -14.24
CA LEU A 58 -5.47 -4.34 -14.76
C LEU A 58 -6.54 -4.00 -15.78
N VAL A 59 -6.95 -2.74 -15.84
CA VAL A 59 -7.97 -2.26 -16.80
C VAL A 59 -7.48 -2.49 -18.23
N GLY A 60 -8.26 -3.21 -19.03
CA GLY A 60 -7.99 -3.45 -20.44
C GLY A 60 -7.01 -4.61 -20.71
N ARG A 61 -6.53 -5.31 -19.67
CA ARG A 61 -5.76 -6.56 -19.82
C ARG A 61 -6.64 -7.77 -19.52
N THR A 62 -6.45 -8.83 -20.30
CA THR A 62 -7.15 -10.10 -20.10
C THR A 62 -6.45 -10.96 -19.05
N GLU A 63 -5.12 -10.98 -19.10
CA GLU A 63 -4.30 -11.77 -18.21
C GLU A 63 -4.12 -11.08 -16.85
N PRO A 64 -4.24 -11.83 -15.74
CA PRO A 64 -3.84 -11.35 -14.43
C PRO A 64 -2.34 -11.10 -14.34
N VAL A 65 -1.96 -10.18 -13.46
CA VAL A 65 -0.55 -9.84 -13.15
C VAL A 65 -0.23 -10.24 -11.71
N ASP A 66 0.97 -10.79 -11.50
CA ASP A 66 1.48 -11.09 -10.17
C ASP A 66 1.76 -9.77 -9.41
N PRO A 67 1.30 -9.60 -8.16
CA PRO A 67 1.59 -8.41 -7.36
C PRO A 67 3.09 -8.07 -7.22
N VAL A 68 3.98 -9.06 -7.35
CA VAL A 68 5.45 -8.88 -7.29
C VAL A 68 5.99 -8.17 -8.54
N GLU A 69 5.30 -8.26 -9.68
CA GLU A 69 5.67 -7.57 -10.91
C GLU A 69 5.20 -6.10 -10.93
N LEU A 70 4.43 -5.70 -9.92
CA LEU A 70 3.87 -4.35 -9.81
C LEU A 70 4.65 -3.49 -8.82
N GLU A 71 4.98 -2.29 -9.27
CA GLU A 71 5.54 -1.25 -8.42
C GLU A 71 4.42 -0.33 -7.91
N LEU A 72 4.31 -0.24 -6.57
CA LEU A 72 3.35 0.63 -5.89
C LEU A 72 3.98 1.19 -4.61
N ALA A 73 3.90 2.52 -4.45
CA ALA A 73 4.38 3.17 -3.24
C ALA A 73 3.58 2.72 -2.00
N PRO A 74 4.23 2.58 -0.82
CA PRO A 74 3.53 2.21 0.39
C PRO A 74 2.41 3.21 0.73
N THR A 75 1.21 2.70 0.95
CA THR A 75 0.03 3.45 1.36
C THR A 75 -0.19 3.30 2.85
N VAL A 76 -0.56 4.39 3.52
CA VAL A 76 -0.98 4.33 4.93
C VAL A 76 -2.48 4.05 4.98
N PHE A 77 -2.88 3.00 5.69
CA PHE A 77 -4.27 2.62 5.88
C PHE A 77 -4.53 2.10 7.30
N THR A 78 -5.80 1.93 7.65
CA THR A 78 -6.24 1.35 8.92
C THR A 78 -7.16 0.16 8.65
N THR A 79 -7.16 -0.81 9.55
CA THR A 79 -8.10 -1.93 9.54
C THR A 79 -9.38 -1.64 10.33
N ALA A 80 -9.47 -0.46 10.97
CA ALA A 80 -10.68 -0.03 11.63
C ALA A 80 -11.83 0.07 10.62
N ARG A 81 -12.96 -0.57 10.95
CA ARG A 81 -14.16 -0.50 10.12
C ARG A 81 -14.69 0.94 10.14
N VAL A 82 -14.68 1.59 8.99
CA VAL A 82 -15.37 2.87 8.83
C VAL A 82 -16.86 2.54 8.71
N HIS A 83 -17.67 2.95 9.69
CA HIS A 83 -19.12 2.97 9.52
C HIS A 83 -19.42 3.93 8.38
N GLN A 84 -19.84 3.41 7.22
CA GLN A 84 -20.36 4.26 6.17
C GLN A 84 -21.69 4.82 6.68
N GLN A 85 -21.70 6.10 7.00
CA GLN A 85 -22.93 6.80 7.35
C GLN A 85 -23.84 6.80 6.11
N PRO A 86 -25.13 6.47 6.26
CA PRO A 86 -26.07 6.32 5.15
C PRO A 86 -26.29 7.61 4.36
#